data_AF-W4M8W9-F1
#
_entry.id   AF-W4M8W9-F1
#
_cell.length_a   1.000
_cell.length_b   1.000
_cell.length_c   1.000
_cell.angle_alpha   90.00
_cell.angle_beta   90.00
_cell.angle_gamma   90.00
#
_symmetry.space_group_name_H-M   'P 1'
#
loop_
_entity.id
_entity.type
_entity.pdbx_description
1 polymer ?
#
loop_
_entity_poly.entity_id
_entity_poly.type
_entity_poly.pdbx_seq_one_letter_code
_entity_poly.pdbx_strand_id
1 'polypeptide(L)'
;MRSLLLRTFVLLAVFAVWPGAWAQAFAPGGILAQTGDVIYEYDANNTLLNSISIPYPGTSTTESARDLVVDSQGRVHVYNGTFDPYLSTYDPANATWTHVTFDGWSTVNNQSYGGIAVHGHYVFVSDMRTFGDPADEAKGIIRYDTSDGTWQRFAENIEPIDLTLGFDGLLYALAPGGSPSGRTVDVYDPETLAFMNQIDVTVPLGWTSQRSLGVNAAGALFVGSHDGRVSQLDTNNNLVETANPTCTLSCNNYDLDLAPDGRLILGQRFGDVIFSDESLDAFTALSVGSGHVFVAFSDPAPSPDTDLDGVADSVDNCPDTANAGQEDADGDGVGDACEPVFNDTFVSLAQDDGFLLEWSQGAGVGGLAKAGNSGYASLRIGDHRDNRQWKLVVSFDTAPLPDSAHIISATLRLTPGKVRGVTPYLTHGNAIVDVKTGAFGGDPALAPSDFEALASAAAAGILVDDGVSAEAILDTNGLNALNLQGLTQLRVGFELATDADGVQDQAGYYSSNNSNPAFHPVLMIEYID
;
A
#
# COMPACT_ATOMS: atom_id res chain seq x y z
N MET A 1 -29.35 65.25 -57.49
CA MET A 1 -28.23 64.43 -57.01
C MET A 1 -28.63 63.85 -55.67
N ARG A 2 -28.77 62.52 -55.57
CA ARG A 2 -29.03 61.84 -54.29
C ARG A 2 -27.72 61.81 -53.50
N SER A 3 -27.72 62.40 -52.31
CA SER A 3 -26.65 62.25 -51.33
C SER A 3 -27.05 61.13 -50.37
N LEU A 4 -26.19 60.12 -50.32
CA LEU A 4 -26.19 58.98 -49.40
C LEU A 4 -24.99 59.16 -48.46
N LEU A 5 -24.97 58.40 -47.34
CA LEU A 5 -23.84 58.16 -46.41
C LEU A 5 -23.74 59.21 -45.28
N LEU A 6 -23.49 58.88 -44.01
CA LEU A 6 -23.16 57.63 -43.33
C LEU A 6 -23.48 57.86 -41.83
N ARG A 7 -24.20 56.96 -41.14
CA ARG A 7 -24.28 56.98 -39.67
C ARG A 7 -23.13 56.15 -39.13
N THR A 8 -22.18 56.81 -38.47
CA THR A 8 -21.08 56.17 -37.74
C THR A 8 -21.63 55.47 -36.51
N PHE A 9 -21.60 54.14 -36.48
CA PHE A 9 -21.77 53.37 -35.24
C PHE A 9 -20.42 53.34 -34.52
N VAL A 10 -20.36 53.92 -33.32
CA VAL A 10 -19.25 53.72 -32.40
C VAL A 10 -19.45 52.35 -31.75
N LEU A 11 -18.66 51.36 -32.17
CA LEU A 11 -18.58 50.08 -31.48
C LEU A 11 -17.79 50.31 -30.19
N LEU A 12 -18.47 50.31 -29.05
CA LEU A 12 -17.80 50.19 -27.74
C LEU A 12 -17.26 48.76 -27.65
N ALA A 13 -15.95 48.59 -27.84
CA ALA A 13 -15.28 47.34 -27.48
C ALA A 13 -15.27 47.27 -25.95
N VAL A 14 -16.17 46.48 -25.38
CA VAL A 14 -16.06 46.04 -23.99
C VAL A 14 -14.90 45.06 -23.95
N PHE A 15 -13.74 45.52 -23.49
CA PHE A 15 -12.69 44.61 -23.03
C PHE A 15 -13.25 43.91 -21.78
N ALA A 16 -13.67 42.66 -21.93
CA ALA A 16 -13.90 41.79 -20.80
C ALA A 16 -12.54 41.56 -20.14
N VAL A 17 -12.32 42.23 -19.00
CA VAL A 17 -11.26 41.89 -18.07
C VAL A 17 -11.66 40.53 -17.50
N TRP A 18 -10.99 39.46 -17.93
CA TRP A 18 -11.17 38.14 -17.35
C TRP A 18 -10.73 38.19 -15.87
N PRO A 19 -11.56 37.74 -14.92
CA PRO A 19 -11.13 37.61 -13.53
C PRO A 19 -10.03 36.54 -13.47
N GLY A 20 -9.03 36.76 -12.61
CA GLY A 20 -7.85 35.90 -12.50
C GLY A 20 -8.19 34.42 -12.32
N ALA A 21 -7.27 33.56 -12.78
CA ALA A 21 -7.34 32.11 -12.66
C ALA A 21 -7.71 31.72 -11.23
N TRP A 22 -8.86 31.08 -11.06
CA TRP A 22 -9.24 30.46 -9.80
C TRP A 22 -8.49 29.14 -9.72
N ALA A 23 -7.90 28.84 -8.56
CA ALA A 23 -7.35 27.53 -8.29
C ALA A 23 -8.44 26.46 -8.48
N GLN A 24 -8.19 25.49 -9.34
CA GLN A 24 -9.12 24.42 -9.65
C GLN A 24 -8.33 23.23 -10.18
N ALA A 25 -8.65 22.02 -9.70
CA ALA A 25 -8.15 20.79 -10.29
C ALA A 25 -8.60 20.69 -11.76
N PHE A 26 -7.77 20.03 -12.57
CA PHE A 26 -8.08 19.81 -13.98
C PHE A 26 -9.29 18.89 -14.15
N ALA A 27 -10.00 19.04 -15.27
CA ALA A 27 -11.16 18.19 -15.56
C ALA A 27 -10.73 16.72 -15.74
N PRO A 28 -11.34 15.76 -15.01
CA PRO A 28 -11.06 14.33 -15.22
C PRO A 28 -11.39 13.89 -16.65
N GLY A 29 -10.59 12.98 -17.18
CA GLY A 29 -10.72 12.45 -18.54
C GLY A 29 -10.40 13.46 -19.65
N GLY A 30 -9.86 14.64 -19.31
CA GLY A 30 -9.42 15.66 -20.25
C GLY A 30 -7.98 15.46 -20.72
N ILE A 31 -7.43 16.49 -21.36
CA ILE A 31 -6.02 16.56 -21.76
C ILE A 31 -5.43 17.93 -21.47
N LEU A 32 -4.11 17.95 -21.31
CA LEU A 32 -3.26 19.12 -21.34
C LEU A 32 -2.45 19.11 -22.63
N ALA A 33 -2.55 20.17 -23.42
CA ALA A 33 -1.78 20.35 -24.65
C ALA A 33 -0.86 21.57 -24.52
N GLN A 34 0.44 21.35 -24.44
CA GLN A 34 1.44 22.40 -24.39
C GLN A 34 1.90 22.79 -25.79
N THR A 35 1.83 24.08 -26.12
CA THR A 35 2.43 24.62 -27.34
C THR A 35 3.00 26.02 -27.10
N GLY A 36 4.26 26.22 -27.49
CA GLY A 36 5.03 27.39 -27.04
C GLY A 36 5.09 27.42 -25.51
N ASP A 37 4.91 28.58 -24.90
CA ASP A 37 4.96 28.73 -23.44
C ASP A 37 3.55 28.73 -22.81
N VAL A 38 2.62 27.94 -23.36
CA VAL A 38 1.23 27.88 -22.90
C VAL A 38 0.75 26.43 -22.84
N ILE A 39 0.11 26.06 -21.74
CA ILE A 39 -0.64 24.81 -21.56
C ILE A 39 -2.12 25.13 -21.79
N TYR A 40 -2.76 24.40 -22.70
CA TYR A 40 -4.20 24.46 -22.94
C TYR A 40 -4.88 23.24 -22.33
N GLU A 41 -5.87 23.46 -21.48
CA GLU A 41 -6.68 22.40 -20.87
C GLU A 41 -7.95 22.17 -21.69
N TYR A 42 -8.20 20.93 -22.08
CA TYR A 42 -9.43 20.52 -22.75
C TYR A 42 -10.17 19.47 -21.92
N ASP A 43 -11.50 19.52 -21.92
CA ASP A 43 -12.32 18.46 -21.34
C ASP A 43 -12.35 17.20 -22.23
N ALA A 44 -12.97 16.13 -21.74
CA ALA A 44 -13.15 14.87 -22.47
C ALA A 44 -13.95 14.99 -23.80
N ASN A 45 -14.62 16.13 -24.02
CA ASN A 45 -15.34 16.44 -25.26
C ASN A 45 -14.55 17.39 -26.18
N ASN A 46 -13.27 17.62 -25.90
CA ASN A 46 -12.38 18.52 -26.61
C ASN A 46 -12.82 20.00 -26.56
N THR A 47 -13.51 20.41 -25.49
CA THR A 47 -13.84 21.80 -25.22
C THR A 47 -12.70 22.47 -24.46
N LEU A 48 -12.17 23.58 -24.99
CA LEU A 48 -11.16 24.37 -24.29
C LEU A 48 -11.74 24.93 -22.99
N LEU A 49 -11.15 24.56 -21.86
CA LEU A 49 -11.53 25.03 -20.53
C LEU A 49 -10.66 26.18 -20.05
N ASN A 50 -9.33 26.05 -20.23
CA ASN A 50 -8.37 26.98 -19.66
C ASN A 50 -7.09 27.10 -20.49
N SER A 51 -6.33 28.17 -20.28
CA SER A 51 -4.99 28.36 -20.82
C SER A 51 -4.06 28.92 -19.75
N ILE A 52 -2.94 28.27 -19.50
CA ILE A 52 -1.99 28.58 -18.43
C ILE A 52 -0.65 28.95 -19.08
N SER A 53 -0.18 30.16 -18.87
CA SER A 53 1.15 30.57 -19.33
C SER A 53 2.23 29.96 -18.45
N ILE A 54 3.23 29.34 -19.09
CA ILE A 54 4.43 28.81 -18.45
C ILE A 54 5.39 30.00 -18.25
N PRO A 55 5.71 30.40 -17.01
CA PRO A 55 6.60 31.51 -16.77
C PRO A 55 8.06 31.09 -17.02
N TYR A 56 8.83 31.98 -17.65
CA TYR A 56 10.27 31.81 -17.80
C TYR A 56 11.00 32.40 -16.57
N PRO A 57 11.80 31.61 -15.82
CA PRO A 57 12.46 32.08 -14.59
C PRO A 57 13.76 32.88 -14.84
N GLY A 58 14.31 32.84 -16.06
CA GLY A 58 15.58 33.49 -16.41
C GLY A 58 15.47 34.90 -17.00
N THR A 59 16.59 35.41 -17.53
CA THR A 59 16.69 36.78 -18.08
C THR A 59 16.76 36.88 -19.62
N SER A 60 16.89 35.77 -20.36
CA SER A 60 16.90 35.72 -21.83
C SER A 60 15.94 34.66 -22.39
N THR A 61 15.09 35.00 -23.37
CA THR A 61 14.01 34.13 -23.88
C THR A 61 14.48 33.03 -24.86
N THR A 62 15.38 32.14 -24.46
CA THR A 62 15.95 31.11 -25.36
C THR A 62 15.44 29.69 -25.13
N GLU A 63 14.65 29.47 -24.07
CA GLU A 63 14.24 28.15 -23.62
C GLU A 63 12.74 27.92 -23.87
N SER A 64 12.38 26.77 -24.44
CA SER A 64 10.98 26.39 -24.72
C SER A 64 10.56 25.19 -23.88
N ALA A 65 9.28 25.09 -23.54
CA ALA A 65 8.70 23.87 -22.98
C ALA A 65 8.74 22.72 -24.02
N ARG A 66 9.12 21.54 -23.55
CA ARG A 66 9.41 20.35 -24.36
C ARG A 66 8.62 19.13 -24.00
N ASP A 67 8.11 19.03 -22.78
CA ASP A 67 7.31 17.88 -22.36
C ASP A 67 6.61 18.23 -21.06
N LEU A 68 5.52 17.53 -20.74
CA LEU A 68 4.76 17.69 -19.51
C LEU A 68 4.15 16.39 -19.01
N VAL A 69 3.97 16.30 -17.70
CA VAL A 69 3.30 15.16 -17.06
C VAL A 69 2.52 15.63 -15.83
N VAL A 70 1.44 14.92 -15.50
CA VAL A 70 0.60 15.18 -14.32
C VAL A 70 0.91 14.14 -13.24
N ASP A 71 1.24 14.59 -12.03
CA ASP A 71 1.50 13.67 -10.91
C ASP A 71 0.21 13.20 -10.20
N SER A 72 0.37 12.31 -9.22
CA SER A 72 -0.76 11.76 -8.46
C SER A 72 -1.53 12.79 -7.62
N GLN A 73 -0.93 13.96 -7.38
CA GLN A 73 -1.57 15.10 -6.71
C GLN A 73 -2.25 16.06 -7.68
N GLY A 74 -2.17 15.80 -9.00
CA GLY A 74 -2.69 16.65 -10.05
C GLY A 74 -1.81 17.86 -10.38
N ARG A 75 -0.57 17.92 -9.88
CA ARG A 75 0.40 18.96 -10.23
C ARG A 75 0.96 18.69 -11.63
N VAL A 76 1.22 19.74 -12.40
CA VAL A 76 1.82 19.61 -13.74
C VAL A 76 3.30 19.88 -13.65
N HIS A 77 4.10 18.92 -14.05
CA HIS A 77 5.53 19.07 -14.23
C HIS A 77 5.84 19.33 -15.69
N VAL A 78 6.73 20.27 -15.98
CA VAL A 78 7.10 20.67 -17.34
C VAL A 78 8.61 20.67 -17.46
N TYR A 79 9.12 19.91 -18.43
CA TYR A 79 10.51 20.00 -18.85
C TYR A 79 10.68 21.18 -19.82
N ASN A 80 11.48 22.16 -19.44
CA ASN A 80 11.78 23.34 -20.25
C ASN A 80 13.26 23.41 -20.62
N GLY A 81 13.55 23.85 -21.84
CA GLY A 81 14.86 24.37 -22.24
C GLY A 81 15.77 23.41 -23.00
N THR A 82 16.85 23.98 -23.53
CA THR A 82 17.86 23.40 -24.40
C THR A 82 19.24 23.58 -23.78
N PHE A 83 19.64 24.84 -23.53
CA PHE A 83 21.00 25.16 -23.07
C PHE A 83 21.06 25.39 -21.57
N ASP A 84 20.00 25.97 -21.01
CA ASP A 84 19.82 26.19 -19.57
C ASP A 84 18.49 25.55 -19.13
N PRO A 85 18.37 24.21 -19.16
CA PRO A 85 17.11 23.54 -18.87
C PRO A 85 16.68 23.72 -17.41
N TYR A 86 15.36 23.72 -17.22
CA TYR A 86 14.72 23.82 -15.91
C TYR A 86 13.42 23.02 -15.88
N LEU A 87 13.17 22.41 -14.72
CA LEU A 87 11.92 21.73 -14.40
C LEU A 87 11.00 22.77 -13.76
N SER A 88 9.80 22.94 -14.32
CA SER A 88 8.77 23.80 -13.76
C SER A 88 7.63 22.95 -13.21
N THR A 89 7.12 23.29 -12.03
CA THR A 89 5.95 22.62 -11.45
C THR A 89 4.84 23.63 -11.23
N TYR A 90 3.66 23.36 -11.79
CA TYR A 90 2.45 24.10 -11.56
C TYR A 90 1.55 23.36 -10.58
N ASP A 91 1.22 24.04 -9.48
CA ASP A 91 0.21 23.58 -8.52
C ASP A 91 -1.14 24.22 -8.86
N PRO A 92 -2.12 23.44 -9.38
CA PRO A 92 -3.43 23.97 -9.73
C PRO A 92 -4.28 24.34 -8.51
N ALA A 93 -4.00 23.79 -7.32
CA ALA A 93 -4.74 24.09 -6.09
C ALA A 93 -4.37 25.47 -5.53
N ASN A 94 -3.20 26.00 -5.88
CA ASN A 94 -2.75 27.32 -5.45
C ASN A 94 -2.49 28.29 -6.62
N ALA A 95 -2.55 27.80 -7.86
CA ALA A 95 -2.17 28.53 -9.07
C ALA A 95 -0.75 29.12 -9.00
N THR A 96 0.19 28.33 -8.47
CA THR A 96 1.58 28.74 -8.25
C THR A 96 2.55 27.92 -9.09
N TRP A 97 3.66 28.56 -9.47
CA TRP A 97 4.78 27.92 -10.16
C TRP A 97 6.00 27.83 -9.26
N THR A 98 6.70 26.70 -9.33
CA THR A 98 8.07 26.54 -8.82
C THR A 98 8.99 26.11 -9.96
N HIS A 99 10.29 26.40 -9.81
CA HIS A 99 11.29 26.09 -10.82
C HIS A 99 12.56 25.56 -10.15
N VAL A 100 13.15 24.52 -10.74
CA VAL A 100 14.45 23.97 -10.33
C VAL A 100 15.31 23.68 -11.56
N THR A 101 16.61 23.82 -11.40
CA THR A 101 17.62 23.41 -12.38
C THR A 101 18.70 22.63 -11.66
N PHE A 102 19.50 21.87 -12.40
CA PHE A 102 20.49 20.95 -11.84
C PHE A 102 21.86 21.23 -12.44
N ASP A 103 22.90 21.07 -11.63
CA ASP A 103 24.27 21.33 -12.06
C ASP A 103 24.66 20.41 -13.22
N GLY A 104 25.04 21.02 -14.35
CA GLY A 104 25.46 20.32 -15.56
C GLY A 104 24.32 19.71 -16.38
N TRP A 105 23.06 20.09 -16.12
CA TRP A 105 21.92 19.65 -16.94
C TRP A 105 21.92 20.34 -18.30
N SER A 106 21.83 19.57 -19.39
CA SER A 106 21.68 20.14 -20.73
C SER A 106 20.80 19.26 -21.64
N THR A 107 20.44 19.79 -22.81
CA THR A 107 19.57 19.11 -23.76
C THR A 107 20.05 19.36 -25.19
N VAL A 108 19.94 18.35 -26.06
CA VAL A 108 20.19 18.53 -27.49
C VAL A 108 19.28 19.62 -28.07
N ASN A 109 19.83 20.46 -28.95
CA ASN A 109 19.08 21.45 -29.73
C ASN A 109 18.26 20.78 -30.86
N ASN A 110 17.31 19.96 -30.46
CA ASN A 110 16.28 19.35 -31.29
C ASN A 110 14.97 19.38 -30.50
N GLN A 111 13.98 20.14 -30.96
CA GLN A 111 12.76 20.42 -30.21
C GLN A 111 11.91 19.19 -29.91
N SER A 112 12.07 18.08 -30.64
CA SER A 112 11.30 16.86 -30.38
C SER A 112 11.95 15.93 -29.34
N TYR A 113 13.00 16.36 -28.65
CA TYR A 113 13.76 15.56 -27.68
C TYR A 113 13.60 16.16 -26.29
N GLY A 114 13.56 15.27 -25.31
CA GLY A 114 13.43 15.58 -23.89
C GLY A 114 12.16 14.92 -23.38
N GLY A 115 12.33 13.98 -22.46
CA GLY A 115 11.22 13.29 -21.82
C GLY A 115 11.09 13.68 -20.36
N ILE A 116 9.87 13.57 -19.84
CA ILE A 116 9.56 13.69 -18.41
C ILE A 116 8.65 12.55 -17.95
N ALA A 117 8.87 12.03 -16.75
CA ALA A 117 8.01 11.03 -16.12
C ALA A 117 7.89 11.27 -14.62
N VAL A 118 6.88 10.69 -13.98
CA VAL A 118 6.66 10.79 -12.52
C VAL A 118 6.42 9.42 -11.92
N HIS A 119 6.91 9.20 -10.70
CA HIS A 119 6.60 8.04 -9.87
C HIS A 119 6.57 8.48 -8.41
N GLY A 120 5.41 8.39 -7.76
CA GLY A 120 5.22 8.89 -6.40
C GLY A 120 5.61 10.37 -6.28
N HIS A 121 6.63 10.66 -5.47
CA HIS A 121 7.17 12.01 -5.24
C HIS A 121 8.39 12.34 -6.13
N TYR A 122 8.79 11.44 -7.02
CA TYR A 122 9.91 11.62 -7.93
C TYR A 122 9.47 12.12 -9.31
N VAL A 123 10.26 13.04 -9.86
CA VAL A 123 10.17 13.49 -11.26
C VAL A 123 11.45 13.08 -11.97
N PHE A 124 11.32 12.43 -13.12
CA PHE A 124 12.43 12.01 -13.96
C PHE A 124 12.49 12.89 -15.20
N VAL A 125 13.68 13.40 -15.55
CA VAL A 125 13.88 14.22 -16.76
C VAL A 125 15.12 13.77 -17.52
N SER A 126 15.05 13.84 -18.85
CA SER A 126 16.20 13.52 -19.70
C SER A 126 17.32 14.53 -19.55
N ASP A 127 18.55 14.03 -19.54
CA ASP A 127 19.76 14.83 -19.65
C ASP A 127 20.64 14.34 -20.80
N MET A 128 20.94 15.23 -21.73
CA MET A 128 21.63 14.92 -22.98
C MET A 128 22.77 15.90 -23.22
N ARG A 129 23.71 15.53 -24.09
CA ARG A 129 24.81 16.43 -24.45
C ARG A 129 24.34 17.53 -25.40
N THR A 130 24.82 18.74 -25.19
CA THR A 130 24.60 19.83 -26.14
C THR A 130 25.55 19.70 -27.35
N PHE A 131 25.00 19.67 -28.57
CA PHE A 131 25.82 19.54 -29.79
C PHE A 131 26.80 20.73 -29.95
N GLY A 132 28.10 20.44 -29.96
CA GLY A 132 29.16 21.42 -30.22
C GLY A 132 30.07 21.74 -29.03
N ASP A 133 29.76 21.26 -27.83
CA ASP A 133 30.68 21.31 -26.68
C ASP A 133 31.65 20.12 -26.73
N PRO A 134 32.98 20.33 -26.80
CA PRO A 134 33.97 19.26 -26.81
C PRO A 134 34.15 18.54 -25.45
N ALA A 135 33.55 19.01 -24.36
CA ALA A 135 33.56 18.33 -23.06
C ALA A 135 32.64 17.09 -23.07
N ASP A 136 33.05 16.05 -22.33
CA ASP A 136 32.20 14.89 -22.03
C ASP A 136 31.21 15.31 -20.93
N GLU A 137 30.19 16.08 -21.33
CA GLU A 137 29.13 16.55 -20.44
C GLU A 137 28.43 15.35 -19.79
N ALA A 138 27.96 15.58 -18.56
CA ALA A 138 27.15 14.60 -17.86
C ALA A 138 25.85 14.37 -18.66
N LYS A 139 25.42 13.11 -18.76
CA LYS A 139 24.26 12.68 -19.55
C LYS A 139 23.64 11.44 -18.91
N GLY A 140 22.34 11.26 -19.08
CA GLY A 140 21.58 10.17 -18.50
C GLY A 140 20.16 10.61 -18.16
N ILE A 141 19.69 10.19 -16.99
CA ILE A 141 18.39 10.59 -16.44
C ILE A 141 18.62 11.26 -15.09
N ILE A 142 17.96 12.38 -14.85
CA ILE A 142 17.91 13.02 -13.54
C ILE A 142 16.63 12.58 -12.84
N ARG A 143 16.74 12.11 -11.60
CA ARG A 143 15.62 11.95 -10.66
C ARG A 143 15.65 13.10 -9.66
N TYR A 144 14.55 13.84 -9.57
CA TYR A 144 14.32 14.91 -8.60
C TYR A 144 13.24 14.50 -7.61
N ASP A 145 13.54 14.62 -6.33
CA ASP A 145 12.61 14.38 -5.23
C ASP A 145 11.86 15.67 -4.89
N THR A 146 10.55 15.68 -5.11
CA THR A 146 9.71 16.86 -4.84
C THR A 146 9.39 17.07 -3.35
N SER A 147 9.66 16.08 -2.50
CA SER A 147 9.38 16.13 -1.07
C SER A 147 10.46 16.89 -0.29
N ASP A 148 11.73 16.71 -0.66
CA ASP A 148 12.87 17.30 0.04
C ASP A 148 13.81 18.13 -0.85
N GLY A 149 13.60 18.11 -2.17
CA GLY A 149 14.36 18.86 -3.16
C GLY A 149 15.71 18.25 -3.52
N THR A 150 16.00 17.02 -3.06
CA THR A 150 17.21 16.30 -3.47
C THR A 150 17.10 15.80 -4.90
N TRP A 151 18.25 15.57 -5.54
CA TRP A 151 18.29 15.03 -6.89
C TRP A 151 19.53 14.18 -7.10
N GLN A 152 19.45 13.25 -8.05
CA GLN A 152 20.58 12.46 -8.51
C GLN A 152 20.47 12.17 -9.99
N ARG A 153 21.64 11.90 -10.60
CA ARG A 153 21.73 11.42 -11.97
C ARG A 153 22.03 9.93 -11.97
N PHE A 154 21.34 9.18 -12.82
CA PHE A 154 21.58 7.76 -13.06
C PHE A 154 21.50 7.46 -14.56
N ALA A 155 21.64 6.16 -14.91
CA ALA A 155 21.73 5.74 -16.30
C ALA A 155 22.79 6.53 -17.08
N GLU A 156 23.98 6.67 -16.48
CA GLU A 156 25.03 7.47 -17.08
C GLU A 156 25.45 6.89 -18.45
N ASN A 157 25.68 7.77 -19.42
CA ASN A 157 26.08 7.45 -20.80
C ASN A 157 24.97 7.05 -21.78
N ILE A 158 23.70 7.20 -21.41
CA ILE A 158 22.60 7.30 -22.38
C ILE A 158 22.17 8.76 -22.54
N GLU A 159 21.44 9.06 -23.62
CA GLU A 159 20.96 10.41 -23.95
C GLU A 159 19.45 10.39 -24.27
N PRO A 160 18.60 9.91 -23.35
CA PRO A 160 17.23 9.55 -23.65
C PRO A 160 16.44 10.72 -24.22
N ILE A 161 15.78 10.49 -25.34
CA ILE A 161 15.02 11.52 -26.06
C ILE A 161 13.57 11.62 -25.60
N ASP A 162 13.11 10.63 -24.84
CA ASP A 162 11.74 10.49 -24.34
C ASP A 162 11.76 9.56 -23.11
N LEU A 163 10.87 9.81 -22.15
CA LEU A 163 10.72 9.04 -20.91
C LEU A 163 9.24 8.84 -20.67
N THR A 164 8.83 7.66 -20.21
CA THR A 164 7.49 7.44 -19.65
C THR A 164 7.59 6.53 -18.44
N LEU A 165 6.71 6.74 -17.46
CA LEU A 165 6.38 5.68 -16.50
C LEU A 165 5.31 4.80 -17.16
N GLY A 166 5.57 3.50 -17.24
CA GLY A 166 4.58 2.54 -17.70
C GLY A 166 3.54 2.26 -16.62
N PHE A 167 2.32 1.89 -17.02
CA PHE A 167 1.30 1.42 -16.06
C PHE A 167 1.62 0.04 -15.45
N ASP A 168 2.72 -0.58 -15.85
CA ASP A 168 3.35 -1.73 -15.19
C ASP A 168 4.33 -1.32 -14.07
N GLY A 169 4.44 -0.02 -13.77
CA GLY A 169 5.25 0.53 -12.68
C GLY A 169 6.72 0.77 -13.01
N LEU A 170 7.16 0.53 -14.25
CA LEU A 170 8.56 0.68 -14.64
C LEU A 170 8.82 1.99 -15.40
N LEU A 171 10.03 2.53 -15.28
CA LEU A 171 10.48 3.70 -16.03
C LEU A 171 11.13 3.26 -17.34
N TYR A 172 10.66 3.79 -18.46
CA TYR A 172 11.14 3.47 -19.79
C TYR A 172 11.81 4.70 -20.43
N ALA A 173 12.98 4.50 -21.00
CA ALA A 173 13.80 5.56 -21.58
C ALA A 173 14.17 5.24 -23.03
N LEU A 174 13.62 6.00 -23.98
CA LEU A 174 13.93 5.85 -25.41
C LEU A 174 15.25 6.52 -25.74
N ALA A 175 16.23 5.76 -26.19
CA ALA A 175 17.53 6.27 -26.59
C ALA A 175 17.48 6.98 -27.98
N PRO A 176 18.36 7.98 -28.22
CA PRO A 176 18.49 8.59 -29.53
C PRO A 176 19.11 7.56 -30.49
N GLY A 177 18.40 7.28 -31.58
CA GLY A 177 18.93 6.40 -32.61
C GLY A 177 20.09 7.02 -33.38
N GLY A 178 21.06 6.18 -33.76
CA GLY A 178 22.14 6.57 -34.67
C GLY A 178 22.83 5.36 -35.29
N SER A 179 22.81 5.26 -36.62
CA SER A 179 23.49 4.18 -37.36
C SER A 179 24.97 4.04 -36.91
N PRO A 180 25.45 2.83 -36.58
CA PRO A 180 24.81 1.53 -36.79
C PRO A 180 24.02 1.00 -35.60
N SER A 181 23.98 1.73 -34.49
CA SER A 181 23.29 1.35 -33.25
C SER A 181 21.79 1.64 -33.44
N GLY A 182 20.95 0.60 -33.43
CA GLY A 182 19.51 0.78 -33.42
C GLY A 182 19.03 1.69 -32.28
N ARG A 183 17.76 2.04 -32.28
CA ARG A 183 17.07 2.64 -31.14
C ARG A 183 16.68 1.56 -30.15
N THR A 184 17.02 1.80 -28.89
CA THR A 184 16.65 0.97 -27.76
C THR A 184 15.74 1.73 -26.82
N VAL A 185 14.95 0.97 -26.05
CA VAL A 185 14.25 1.46 -24.87
C VAL A 185 14.86 0.76 -23.67
N ASP A 186 15.51 1.53 -22.81
CA ASP A 186 16.10 1.03 -21.57
C ASP A 186 15.04 1.11 -20.46
N VAL A 187 14.94 0.07 -19.63
CA VAL A 187 13.89 -0.08 -18.62
C VAL A 187 14.55 -0.09 -17.24
N TYR A 188 14.00 0.69 -16.32
CA TYR A 188 14.51 0.86 -14.97
C TYR A 188 13.39 0.70 -13.93
N ASP A 189 13.78 0.22 -12.76
CA ASP A 189 12.98 0.36 -11.54
C ASP A 189 13.07 1.83 -11.07
N PRO A 190 11.94 2.57 -10.96
CA PRO A 190 11.96 4.00 -10.62
C PRO A 190 12.37 4.28 -9.16
N GLU A 191 12.16 3.33 -8.25
CA GLU A 191 12.49 3.46 -6.83
C GLU A 191 13.98 3.17 -6.60
N THR A 192 14.45 2.01 -7.08
CA THR A 192 15.83 1.56 -6.84
C THR A 192 16.83 2.08 -7.86
N LEU A 193 16.36 2.64 -8.99
CA LEU A 193 17.16 3.06 -10.16
C LEU A 193 17.90 1.92 -10.86
N ALA A 194 17.56 0.67 -10.54
CA ALA A 194 18.19 -0.50 -11.13
C ALA A 194 17.82 -0.62 -12.61
N PHE A 195 18.81 -0.90 -13.45
CA PHE A 195 18.56 -1.29 -14.84
C PHE A 195 17.96 -2.69 -14.88
N MET A 196 16.79 -2.81 -15.51
CA MET A 196 16.00 -4.03 -15.55
C MET A 196 16.11 -4.74 -16.89
N ASN A 197 15.99 -4.00 -17.99
CA ASN A 197 15.94 -4.57 -19.33
C ASN A 197 16.31 -3.54 -20.42
N GLN A 198 16.60 -4.02 -21.63
CA GLN A 198 16.73 -3.19 -22.83
C GLN A 198 15.99 -3.84 -24.00
N ILE A 199 15.15 -3.04 -24.66
CA ILE A 199 14.31 -3.46 -25.79
C ILE A 199 14.84 -2.81 -27.07
N ASP A 200 15.26 -3.60 -28.06
CA ASP A 200 15.60 -3.08 -29.38
C ASP A 200 14.35 -2.93 -30.25
N VAL A 201 13.83 -1.71 -30.33
CA VAL A 201 12.64 -1.39 -31.13
C VAL A 201 12.95 -1.25 -32.63
N THR A 202 14.22 -1.26 -33.03
CA THR A 202 14.63 -1.17 -34.44
C THR A 202 14.37 -2.47 -35.19
N VAL A 203 14.47 -3.61 -34.50
CA VAL A 203 14.24 -4.93 -35.11
C VAL A 203 12.79 -5.06 -35.62
N PRO A 204 11.75 -4.82 -34.79
CA PRO A 204 10.36 -4.93 -35.23
C PRO A 204 9.91 -3.74 -36.10
N LEU A 205 10.37 -2.52 -35.82
CA LEU A 205 9.85 -1.31 -36.47
C LEU A 205 10.68 -0.83 -37.66
N GLY A 206 11.93 -1.28 -37.77
CA GLY A 206 12.91 -0.77 -38.72
C GLY A 206 13.50 0.59 -38.31
N TRP A 207 14.30 1.16 -39.22
CA TRP A 207 14.97 2.46 -39.06
C TRP A 207 14.04 3.67 -39.22
N THR A 208 12.84 3.58 -38.67
CA THR A 208 11.94 4.72 -38.55
C THR A 208 12.52 5.67 -37.50
N SER A 209 12.06 6.92 -37.49
CA SER A 209 12.62 7.89 -36.56
C SER A 209 11.73 7.91 -35.31
N GLN A 210 11.80 6.88 -34.44
CA GLN A 210 11.00 6.82 -33.21
C GLN A 210 11.24 8.08 -32.35
N ARG A 211 10.19 8.59 -31.70
CA ARG A 211 10.21 9.89 -31.02
C ARG A 211 9.63 9.83 -29.63
N SER A 212 8.53 9.11 -29.47
CA SER A 212 7.80 9.02 -28.21
C SER A 212 7.37 7.60 -27.93
N LEU A 213 7.14 7.31 -26.65
CA LEU A 213 6.74 5.99 -26.18
C LEU A 213 5.67 6.06 -25.08
N GLY A 214 4.85 5.01 -24.99
CA GLY A 214 3.91 4.78 -23.90
C GLY A 214 3.84 3.30 -23.60
N VAL A 215 3.58 2.92 -22.34
CA VAL A 215 3.50 1.52 -21.93
C VAL A 215 2.22 1.28 -21.12
N ASN A 216 1.39 0.35 -21.58
CA ASN A 216 0.14 0.02 -20.89
C ASN A 216 0.38 -0.91 -19.68
N ALA A 217 -0.67 -1.21 -18.93
CA ALA A 217 -0.58 -2.01 -17.70
C ALA A 217 -0.10 -3.46 -17.93
N ALA A 218 -0.21 -3.96 -19.17
CA ALA A 218 0.29 -5.27 -19.53
C ALA A 218 1.80 -5.27 -19.88
N GLY A 219 2.42 -4.10 -20.04
CA GLY A 219 3.80 -3.95 -20.53
C GLY A 219 3.90 -3.93 -22.06
N ALA A 220 2.81 -3.68 -22.79
CA ALA A 220 2.85 -3.51 -24.24
C ALA A 220 3.29 -2.08 -24.59
N LEU A 221 4.20 -1.95 -25.57
CA LEU A 221 4.79 -0.67 -25.96
C LEU A 221 4.00 -0.04 -27.12
N PHE A 222 3.70 1.24 -26.99
CA PHE A 222 3.18 2.10 -28.05
C PHE A 222 4.26 3.09 -28.44
N VAL A 223 4.61 3.13 -29.72
CA VAL A 223 5.77 3.89 -30.19
C VAL A 223 5.37 4.84 -31.30
N GLY A 224 5.51 6.14 -31.04
CA GLY A 224 5.29 7.20 -32.01
C GLY A 224 6.55 7.49 -32.83
N SER A 225 6.45 7.45 -34.16
CA SER A 225 7.54 7.76 -35.08
C SER A 225 7.37 9.14 -35.73
N HIS A 226 8.48 9.83 -35.96
CA HIS A 226 8.50 11.17 -36.53
C HIS A 226 7.89 11.27 -37.93
N ASP A 227 7.74 10.16 -38.65
CA ASP A 227 7.05 10.12 -39.95
C ASP A 227 5.52 10.02 -39.81
N GLY A 228 5.00 10.12 -38.59
CA GLY A 228 3.59 10.15 -38.25
C GLY A 228 3.02 8.80 -37.81
N ARG A 229 3.75 7.69 -37.98
CA ARG A 229 3.27 6.36 -37.61
C ARG A 229 3.21 6.16 -36.10
N VAL A 230 2.24 5.38 -35.64
CA VAL A 230 2.20 4.81 -34.28
C VAL A 230 2.19 3.29 -34.40
N SER A 231 3.00 2.60 -33.61
CA SER A 231 3.10 1.14 -33.64
C SER A 231 2.95 0.54 -32.25
N GLN A 232 2.29 -0.61 -32.18
CA GLN A 232 2.15 -1.39 -30.95
C GLN A 232 3.08 -2.61 -31.00
N LEU A 233 3.83 -2.82 -29.93
CA LEU A 233 4.58 -4.05 -29.66
C LEU A 233 3.93 -4.80 -28.50
N ASP A 234 3.79 -6.11 -28.61
CA ASP A 234 3.31 -6.95 -27.52
C ASP A 234 4.36 -7.06 -26.39
N THR A 235 4.00 -7.75 -25.30
CA THR A 235 4.88 -7.96 -24.14
C THR A 235 6.12 -8.82 -24.44
N ASN A 236 6.16 -9.47 -25.61
CA ASN A 236 7.33 -10.19 -26.12
C ASN A 236 8.10 -9.35 -27.16
N ASN A 237 7.78 -8.05 -27.29
CA ASN A 237 8.34 -7.09 -28.23
C ASN A 237 8.08 -7.41 -29.72
N ASN A 238 7.07 -8.21 -30.03
CA ASN A 238 6.65 -8.46 -31.41
C ASN A 238 5.74 -7.34 -31.90
N LEU A 239 5.92 -6.94 -33.16
CA LEU A 239 5.01 -5.99 -33.81
C LEU A 239 3.60 -6.58 -33.91
N VAL A 240 2.64 -5.91 -33.28
CA VAL A 240 1.21 -6.22 -33.38
C VAL A 240 0.61 -5.44 -34.55
N GLU A 241 0.76 -4.11 -34.53
CA GLU A 241 0.18 -3.22 -35.53
C GLU A 241 1.02 -1.95 -35.75
N THR A 242 0.91 -1.38 -36.94
CA THR A 242 1.38 -0.02 -37.26
C THR A 242 0.25 0.74 -37.95
N ALA A 243 -0.20 1.81 -37.31
CA ALA A 243 -1.22 2.70 -37.83
C ALA A 243 -0.63 4.01 -38.37
N ASN A 244 -1.38 4.66 -39.27
CA ASN A 244 -1.02 5.94 -39.88
C ASN A 244 -2.15 6.94 -39.65
N PRO A 245 -2.09 7.72 -38.56
CA PRO A 245 -3.03 8.80 -38.30
C PRO A 245 -3.11 9.82 -39.44
N THR A 246 -4.23 10.55 -39.50
CA THR A 246 -4.41 11.67 -40.44
C THR A 246 -4.34 12.99 -39.67
N CYS A 247 -3.51 13.92 -40.15
CA CYS A 247 -3.32 15.25 -39.57
C CYS A 247 -3.81 16.34 -40.52
N THR A 248 -4.10 17.52 -39.98
CA THR A 248 -4.50 18.72 -40.74
C THR A 248 -3.38 19.18 -41.67
N LEU A 249 -2.14 19.08 -41.21
CA LEU A 249 -0.92 19.33 -41.97
C LEU A 249 -0.13 18.02 -42.14
N SER A 250 1.16 18.01 -41.80
CA SER A 250 1.98 16.79 -41.82
C SER A 250 1.96 16.12 -40.45
N CYS A 251 1.76 14.81 -40.41
CA CYS A 251 1.93 14.05 -39.17
C CYS A 251 3.41 13.89 -38.87
N ASN A 252 3.82 14.31 -37.68
CA ASN A 252 5.17 14.17 -37.16
C ASN A 252 5.07 14.09 -35.65
N ASN A 253 5.06 12.87 -35.12
CA ASN A 253 4.95 12.65 -33.68
C ASN A 253 6.12 13.31 -32.96
N TYR A 254 5.79 14.10 -31.95
CA TYR A 254 6.70 14.68 -30.97
C TYR A 254 6.55 13.97 -29.64
N ASP A 255 5.32 13.56 -29.33
CA ASP A 255 4.94 13.08 -27.99
C ASP A 255 3.82 12.04 -28.09
N LEU A 256 3.71 11.17 -27.08
CA LEU A 256 2.68 10.14 -26.93
C LEU A 256 2.40 9.93 -25.44
N ASP A 257 1.13 9.99 -25.05
CA ASP A 257 0.72 9.64 -23.69
C ASP A 257 -0.41 8.60 -23.69
N LEU A 258 -0.47 7.80 -22.63
CA LEU A 258 -1.50 6.78 -22.38
C LEU A 258 -2.24 7.09 -21.08
N ALA A 259 -3.52 6.75 -21.02
CA ALA A 259 -4.29 6.77 -19.78
C ALA A 259 -4.57 5.34 -19.28
N PRO A 260 -4.81 5.13 -17.97
CA PRO A 260 -5.06 3.79 -17.42
C PRO A 260 -6.27 3.07 -18.01
N ASP A 261 -7.22 3.81 -18.60
CA ASP A 261 -8.41 3.27 -19.26
C ASP A 261 -8.18 2.93 -20.75
N GLY A 262 -6.94 2.99 -21.23
CA GLY A 262 -6.53 2.61 -22.58
C GLY A 262 -6.69 3.72 -23.63
N ARG A 263 -7.00 4.96 -23.23
CA ARG A 263 -6.93 6.11 -24.14
C ARG A 263 -5.48 6.40 -24.52
N LEU A 264 -5.28 6.84 -25.76
CA LEU A 264 -3.98 7.21 -26.31
C LEU A 264 -4.07 8.58 -26.99
N ILE A 265 -3.09 9.44 -26.72
CA ILE A 265 -2.94 10.73 -27.41
C ILE A 265 -1.55 10.90 -28.02
N LEU A 266 -1.47 11.62 -29.14
CA LEU A 266 -0.22 11.94 -29.82
C LEU A 266 -0.11 13.45 -30.05
N GLY A 267 0.98 14.05 -29.58
CA GLY A 267 1.36 15.43 -29.86
C GLY A 267 2.10 15.54 -31.20
N GLN A 268 1.66 16.45 -32.08
CA GLN A 268 2.24 16.63 -33.41
C GLN A 268 3.08 17.90 -33.53
N ARG A 269 4.06 17.88 -34.45
CA ARG A 269 4.89 19.05 -34.79
C ARG A 269 4.12 20.30 -35.22
N PHE A 270 2.96 20.11 -35.85
CA PHE A 270 2.22 21.19 -36.53
C PHE A 270 0.85 21.45 -35.90
N GLY A 271 0.74 21.31 -34.59
CA GLY A 271 -0.39 21.84 -33.81
C GLY A 271 -1.54 20.88 -33.57
N ASP A 272 -1.55 19.71 -34.20
CA ASP A 272 -2.59 18.72 -33.99
C ASP A 272 -2.29 17.86 -32.74
N VAL A 273 -3.34 17.54 -31.98
CA VAL A 273 -3.39 16.44 -31.03
C VAL A 273 -4.24 15.35 -31.65
N ILE A 274 -3.69 14.14 -31.76
CA ILE A 274 -4.43 12.98 -32.28
C ILE A 274 -4.89 12.14 -31.11
N PHE A 275 -6.16 11.70 -31.13
CA PHE A 275 -6.75 10.82 -30.15
C PHE A 275 -7.01 9.44 -30.76
N SER A 276 -6.73 8.40 -29.98
CA SER A 276 -6.94 6.99 -30.26
C SER A 276 -7.17 6.25 -28.94
N ASP A 277 -7.22 4.93 -29.01
CA ASP A 277 -7.03 4.02 -27.89
C ASP A 277 -5.95 2.98 -28.24
N GLU A 278 -5.72 2.03 -27.33
CA GLU A 278 -4.78 0.93 -27.48
C GLU A 278 -5.04 0.00 -28.68
N SER A 279 -6.23 0.04 -29.29
CA SER A 279 -6.52 -0.77 -30.50
C SER A 279 -5.92 -0.18 -31.76
N LEU A 280 -5.61 1.13 -31.77
CA LEU A 280 -5.13 1.87 -32.94
C LEU A 280 -6.06 1.82 -34.18
N ASP A 281 -7.33 1.43 -34.02
CA ASP A 281 -8.30 1.26 -35.12
C ASP A 281 -8.96 2.57 -35.58
N ALA A 282 -8.99 3.60 -34.72
CA ALA A 282 -9.70 4.84 -34.97
C ALA A 282 -8.93 6.06 -34.47
N PHE A 283 -8.92 7.12 -35.29
CA PHE A 283 -8.22 8.37 -34.98
C PHE A 283 -9.14 9.57 -35.14
N THR A 284 -9.07 10.49 -34.19
CA THR A 284 -9.63 11.84 -34.31
C THR A 284 -8.56 12.90 -34.01
N ALA A 285 -8.80 14.15 -34.39
CA ALA A 285 -7.80 15.21 -34.25
C ALA A 285 -8.42 16.50 -33.71
N LEU A 286 -7.66 17.20 -32.87
CA LEU A 286 -7.91 18.55 -32.38
C LEU A 286 -6.73 19.45 -32.75
N SER A 287 -6.98 20.60 -33.38
CA SER A 287 -5.93 21.56 -33.69
C SER A 287 -5.82 22.60 -32.57
N VAL A 288 -4.66 22.64 -31.91
CA VAL A 288 -4.34 23.51 -30.76
C VAL A 288 -3.46 24.71 -31.19
N GLY A 289 -3.06 24.78 -32.47
CA GLY A 289 -2.28 25.90 -33.01
C GLY A 289 -1.47 25.52 -34.24
N SER A 290 -0.31 26.15 -34.41
CA SER A 290 0.62 25.85 -35.52
C SER A 290 2.05 25.52 -35.06
N GLY A 291 2.27 25.44 -33.74
CA GLY A 291 3.55 25.04 -33.13
C GLY A 291 3.62 23.53 -32.90
N HIS A 292 4.75 23.06 -32.37
CA HIS A 292 4.82 21.70 -31.84
C HIS A 292 3.92 21.58 -30.60
N VAL A 293 3.39 20.38 -30.38
CA VAL A 293 2.51 20.07 -29.27
C VAL A 293 3.07 18.89 -28.49
N PHE A 294 3.17 19.07 -27.18
CA PHE A 294 3.36 18.02 -26.19
C PHE A 294 2.07 17.86 -25.41
N VAL A 295 1.75 16.65 -25.00
CA VAL A 295 0.44 16.24 -24.52
C VAL A 295 0.57 15.38 -23.27
N ALA A 296 -0.34 15.61 -22.32
CA ALA A 296 -0.55 14.71 -21.20
C ALA A 296 -2.05 14.56 -20.95
N PHE A 297 -2.48 13.44 -20.39
CA PHE A 297 -3.81 13.37 -19.79
C PHE A 297 -3.88 14.26 -18.54
N SER A 298 -5.04 14.87 -18.29
CA SER A 298 -5.27 15.66 -17.07
C SER A 298 -5.58 14.80 -15.84
N ASP A 299 -5.72 13.48 -16.04
CA ASP A 299 -5.91 12.52 -14.96
C ASP A 299 -4.64 12.43 -14.11
N PRO A 300 -4.74 12.48 -12.77
CA PRO A 300 -3.58 12.25 -11.92
C PRO A 300 -2.95 10.89 -12.18
N ALA A 301 -1.61 10.82 -12.18
CA ALA A 301 -0.92 9.54 -12.25
C ALA A 301 -1.40 8.59 -11.12
N PRO A 302 -1.51 7.28 -11.37
CA PRO A 302 -1.82 6.31 -10.32
C PRO A 302 -0.84 6.46 -9.16
N SER A 303 -1.35 6.42 -7.93
CA SER A 303 -0.46 6.34 -6.76
C SER A 303 0.14 4.93 -6.70
N PRO A 304 1.42 4.77 -6.32
CA PRO A 304 2.01 3.45 -6.11
C PRO A 304 1.20 2.61 -5.12
N ASP A 305 1.12 1.32 -5.41
CA ASP A 305 0.49 0.25 -4.61
C ASP A 305 1.44 -0.95 -4.78
N THR A 306 2.32 -1.16 -3.80
CA THR A 306 3.49 -2.03 -3.89
C THR A 306 3.10 -3.50 -3.74
N ASP A 307 2.08 -3.81 -2.93
CA ASP A 307 1.63 -5.18 -2.68
C ASP A 307 0.37 -5.59 -3.46
N LEU A 308 -0.21 -4.65 -4.21
CA LEU A 308 -1.34 -4.82 -5.12
C LEU A 308 -2.64 -5.24 -4.43
N ASP A 309 -2.85 -4.80 -3.19
CA ASP A 309 -4.07 -5.07 -2.44
C ASP A 309 -5.21 -4.07 -2.73
N GLY A 310 -4.91 -3.01 -3.49
CA GLY A 310 -5.85 -1.97 -3.90
C GLY A 310 -5.86 -0.73 -3.00
N VAL A 311 -4.97 -0.65 -2.01
CA VAL A 311 -4.69 0.52 -1.20
C VAL A 311 -3.36 1.12 -1.66
N ALA A 312 -3.31 2.45 -1.85
CA ALA A 312 -2.08 3.09 -2.28
C ALA A 312 -1.09 3.20 -1.11
N ASP A 313 0.21 2.98 -1.35
CA ASP A 313 1.29 2.95 -0.35
C ASP A 313 1.27 4.17 0.59
N SER A 314 0.83 5.32 0.08
CA SER A 314 0.74 6.57 0.86
C SER A 314 -0.30 6.55 2.00
N VAL A 315 -1.25 5.61 1.95
CA VAL A 315 -2.35 5.45 2.91
C VAL A 315 -2.50 4.00 3.39
N ASP A 316 -1.54 3.14 3.06
CA ASP A 316 -1.50 1.73 3.40
C ASP A 316 -0.74 1.53 4.73
N ASN A 317 -1.37 0.84 5.69
CA ASN A 317 -0.74 0.48 6.96
C ASN A 317 0.18 -0.76 6.87
N CYS A 318 0.20 -1.45 5.73
CA CYS A 318 1.18 -2.49 5.39
C CYS A 318 1.63 -2.43 3.91
N PRO A 319 2.39 -1.41 3.46
CA PRO A 319 2.74 -1.20 2.04
C PRO A 319 3.40 -2.38 1.30
N ASP A 320 3.97 -3.33 2.05
CA ASP A 320 4.66 -4.50 1.50
C ASP A 320 3.90 -5.82 1.74
N THR A 321 2.70 -5.81 2.35
CA THR A 321 1.97 -7.01 2.78
C THR A 321 0.46 -6.83 2.67
N ALA A 322 -0.09 -7.41 1.61
CA ALA A 322 -1.47 -7.24 1.22
C ALA A 322 -2.47 -7.44 2.36
N ASN A 323 -3.18 -6.36 2.72
CA ASN A 323 -4.20 -6.31 3.75
C ASN A 323 -5.27 -5.25 3.42
N ALA A 324 -6.00 -5.44 2.32
CA ALA A 324 -7.01 -4.50 1.82
C ALA A 324 -8.10 -4.06 2.84
N GLY A 325 -8.26 -4.80 3.95
CA GLY A 325 -9.13 -4.45 5.08
C GLY A 325 -8.55 -3.40 6.03
N GLN A 326 -7.24 -3.15 5.96
CA GLN A 326 -6.46 -2.21 6.76
C GLN A 326 -6.72 -2.40 8.26
N GLU A 327 -6.84 -3.66 8.69
CA GLU A 327 -6.98 -4.01 10.10
C GLU A 327 -5.74 -3.54 10.88
N ASP A 328 -5.99 -2.84 11.99
CA ASP A 328 -5.02 -2.25 12.93
C ASP A 328 -5.73 -2.22 14.29
N ALA A 329 -5.56 -3.31 15.05
CA ALA A 329 -6.37 -3.59 16.23
C ALA A 329 -5.96 -2.75 17.44
N ASP A 330 -4.69 -2.35 17.52
CA ASP A 330 -4.15 -1.55 18.63
C ASP A 330 -4.08 -0.04 18.30
N GLY A 331 -4.19 0.33 17.02
CA GLY A 331 -4.30 1.70 16.54
C GLY A 331 -2.95 2.42 16.45
N ASP A 332 -1.85 1.70 16.30
CA ASP A 332 -0.51 2.29 16.20
C ASP A 332 -0.16 2.78 14.78
N GLY A 333 -0.96 2.38 13.78
CA GLY A 333 -0.80 2.73 12.37
C GLY A 333 -0.02 1.71 11.54
N VAL A 334 0.40 0.58 12.12
CA VAL A 334 0.92 -0.61 11.45
C VAL A 334 -0.22 -1.62 11.36
N GLY A 335 -0.42 -2.25 10.20
CA GLY A 335 -1.50 -3.22 10.07
C GLY A 335 -1.19 -4.56 10.75
N ASP A 336 -2.23 -5.21 11.28
CA ASP A 336 -2.17 -6.52 11.93
C ASP A 336 -1.43 -7.57 11.07
N ALA A 337 -1.44 -7.40 9.74
CA ALA A 337 -0.84 -8.31 8.77
C ALA A 337 0.70 -8.22 8.70
N CYS A 338 1.27 -7.05 8.94
CA CYS A 338 2.72 -6.80 8.88
C CYS A 338 3.34 -6.54 10.26
N GLU A 339 2.53 -6.58 11.31
CA GLU A 339 2.96 -6.35 12.68
C GLU A 339 3.71 -7.56 13.28
N PRO A 340 4.73 -7.35 14.14
CA PRO A 340 5.39 -8.43 14.87
C PRO A 340 4.48 -9.13 15.89
N VAL A 341 4.43 -10.47 15.82
CA VAL A 341 3.72 -11.28 16.82
C VAL A 341 4.64 -11.69 17.98
N PHE A 342 4.22 -11.36 19.21
CA PHE A 342 4.90 -11.70 20.46
C PHE A 342 4.31 -12.94 21.13
N ASN A 343 5.14 -13.67 21.88
CA ASN A 343 4.77 -14.92 22.54
C ASN A 343 5.32 -14.95 23.97
N ASP A 344 4.43 -14.90 24.96
CA ASP A 344 4.79 -14.98 26.38
C ASP A 344 4.22 -16.25 27.05
N THR A 345 4.98 -16.79 27.99
CA THR A 345 4.56 -17.96 28.78
C THR A 345 4.59 -17.63 30.26
N PHE A 346 3.41 -17.61 30.88
CA PHE A 346 3.22 -17.36 32.30
C PHE A 346 3.15 -18.67 33.06
N VAL A 347 4.00 -18.83 34.07
CA VAL A 347 3.95 -19.97 34.99
C VAL A 347 2.98 -19.64 36.13
N SER A 348 2.15 -20.60 36.52
CA SER A 348 1.17 -20.38 37.59
C SER A 348 1.80 -20.15 38.97
N LEU A 349 1.12 -19.36 39.79
CA LEU A 349 1.53 -18.97 41.14
C LEU A 349 1.13 -20.05 42.15
N ALA A 350 2.10 -20.86 42.55
CA ALA A 350 1.91 -22.03 43.41
C ALA A 350 1.14 -21.77 44.74
N GLN A 351 1.20 -20.55 45.26
CA GLN A 351 0.54 -20.12 46.51
C GLN A 351 -0.95 -19.83 46.34
N ASP A 352 -1.37 -19.51 45.11
CA ASP A 352 -2.73 -19.10 44.73
C ASP A 352 -3.44 -20.20 43.90
N ASP A 353 -2.75 -21.32 43.65
CA ASP A 353 -3.29 -22.49 42.97
C ASP A 353 -3.88 -23.51 43.95
N GLY A 354 -4.85 -24.30 43.51
CA GLY A 354 -5.31 -25.45 44.26
C GLY A 354 -6.59 -26.09 43.75
N PHE A 355 -7.33 -26.72 44.66
CA PHE A 355 -8.59 -27.36 44.33
C PHE A 355 -9.68 -27.04 45.35
N LEU A 356 -10.91 -27.13 44.86
CA LEU A 356 -12.15 -26.80 45.55
C LEU A 356 -13.05 -28.04 45.54
N LEU A 357 -13.70 -28.31 46.67
CA LEU A 357 -14.73 -29.35 46.79
C LEU A 357 -16.07 -28.71 47.07
N GLU A 358 -17.10 -29.16 46.37
CA GLU A 358 -18.47 -28.82 46.67
C GLU A 358 -18.86 -29.22 48.11
N TRP A 359 -19.68 -28.41 48.78
CA TRP A 359 -20.14 -28.67 50.14
C TRP A 359 -20.95 -29.95 50.25
N SER A 360 -22.00 -30.06 49.44
CA SER A 360 -22.90 -31.21 49.32
C SER A 360 -23.30 -31.42 47.87
N GLN A 361 -23.63 -32.65 47.48
CA GLN A 361 -23.98 -33.00 46.10
C GLN A 361 -25.05 -32.04 45.54
N GLY A 362 -24.71 -31.32 44.47
CA GLY A 362 -25.62 -30.44 43.75
C GLY A 362 -25.99 -29.14 44.49
N ALA A 363 -25.24 -28.75 45.51
CA ALA A 363 -25.44 -27.45 46.16
C ALA A 363 -24.92 -26.28 45.32
N GLY A 364 -23.95 -26.52 44.44
CA GLY A 364 -23.30 -25.48 43.64
C GLY A 364 -22.49 -24.49 44.50
N VAL A 365 -22.13 -24.85 45.72
CA VAL A 365 -21.43 -24.00 46.71
C VAL A 365 -20.23 -24.76 47.26
N GLY A 366 -19.09 -24.08 47.40
CA GLY A 366 -17.87 -24.70 47.91
C GLY A 366 -17.91 -24.95 49.41
N GLY A 367 -17.43 -26.13 49.81
CA GLY A 367 -17.30 -26.54 51.21
C GLY A 367 -15.87 -26.70 51.70
N LEU A 368 -14.92 -26.83 50.77
CA LEU A 368 -13.50 -26.94 51.07
C LEU A 368 -12.69 -26.31 49.96
N ALA A 369 -11.65 -25.58 50.36
CA ALA A 369 -10.58 -25.11 49.50
C ALA A 369 -9.25 -25.63 50.04
N LYS A 370 -8.37 -26.07 49.16
CA LYS A 370 -7.02 -26.48 49.53
C LYS A 370 -6.01 -26.07 48.48
N ALA A 371 -5.01 -25.32 48.91
CA ALA A 371 -3.86 -24.98 48.08
C ALA A 371 -3.15 -26.23 47.53
N GLY A 372 -2.49 -26.05 46.39
CA GLY A 372 -1.69 -27.07 45.74
C GLY A 372 -0.60 -27.65 46.65
N ASN A 373 -0.09 -28.83 46.28
CA ASN A 373 1.10 -29.44 46.89
C ASN A 373 2.00 -30.04 45.81
N SER A 374 3.13 -30.64 46.18
CA SER A 374 4.12 -31.11 45.19
C SER A 374 3.76 -32.43 44.47
N GLY A 375 2.63 -33.06 44.80
CA GLY A 375 2.26 -34.38 44.30
C GLY A 375 1.56 -34.40 42.94
N TYR A 376 1.49 -35.60 42.34
CA TYR A 376 0.87 -35.90 41.04
C TYR A 376 -0.67 -35.83 41.01
N ALA A 377 -1.33 -35.41 42.08
CA ALA A 377 -2.77 -35.11 42.11
C ALA A 377 -2.99 -33.87 43.00
N SER A 378 -2.09 -32.91 42.85
CA SER A 378 -2.07 -31.68 43.64
C SER A 378 -3.20 -30.75 43.22
N LEU A 379 -3.54 -30.75 41.93
CA LEU A 379 -4.79 -30.21 41.38
C LEU A 379 -5.69 -31.36 40.94
N ARG A 380 -7.00 -31.12 40.85
CA ARG A 380 -7.97 -32.16 40.43
C ARG A 380 -9.32 -31.58 39.99
N ILE A 381 -9.98 -32.32 39.11
CA ILE A 381 -11.36 -32.14 38.65
C ILE A 381 -12.08 -33.50 38.59
N GLY A 382 -13.41 -33.50 38.51
CA GLY A 382 -14.24 -34.71 38.53
C GLY A 382 -15.13 -34.71 39.77
N ASP A 383 -15.30 -35.85 40.41
CA ASP A 383 -16.11 -35.99 41.61
C ASP A 383 -15.44 -36.77 42.76
N HIS A 384 -16.02 -36.60 43.94
CA HIS A 384 -15.65 -37.28 45.17
C HIS A 384 -16.59 -38.45 45.42
N ARG A 385 -16.19 -39.43 46.24
CA ARG A 385 -17.00 -40.61 46.63
C ARG A 385 -18.35 -40.30 47.30
N ASP A 386 -18.58 -39.03 47.63
CA ASP A 386 -19.85 -38.53 48.16
C ASP A 386 -20.68 -37.85 47.03
N ASN A 387 -20.32 -38.07 45.76
CA ASN A 387 -20.89 -37.48 44.55
C ASN A 387 -20.87 -35.94 44.57
N ARG A 388 -19.76 -35.37 45.04
CA ARG A 388 -19.53 -33.90 45.14
C ARG A 388 -18.47 -33.47 44.15
N GLN A 389 -18.67 -32.36 43.47
CA GLN A 389 -17.78 -31.92 42.40
C GLN A 389 -16.44 -31.39 42.91
N TRP A 390 -15.37 -31.78 42.23
CA TRP A 390 -14.06 -31.15 42.27
C TRP A 390 -13.91 -30.11 41.17
N LYS A 391 -13.37 -28.94 41.54
CA LYS A 391 -12.83 -27.95 40.60
C LYS A 391 -11.37 -27.66 40.97
N LEU A 392 -10.56 -27.26 40.00
CA LEU A 392 -9.23 -26.69 40.26
C LEU A 392 -9.23 -25.19 39.96
N VAL A 393 -8.30 -24.47 40.56
CA VAL A 393 -7.98 -23.07 40.26
C VAL A 393 -6.48 -22.95 40.03
N VAL A 394 -6.09 -22.25 38.98
CA VAL A 394 -4.70 -21.86 38.69
C VAL A 394 -4.62 -20.36 38.42
N SER A 395 -3.51 -19.75 38.82
CA SER A 395 -3.37 -18.30 38.95
C SER A 395 -2.12 -17.82 38.21
N PHE A 396 -2.22 -16.80 37.36
CA PHE A 396 -1.11 -16.27 36.56
C PHE A 396 -0.95 -14.77 36.76
N ASP A 397 0.28 -14.30 36.97
CA ASP A 397 0.60 -12.86 36.95
C ASP A 397 0.81 -12.41 35.50
N THR A 398 -0.21 -11.82 34.90
CA THR A 398 -0.20 -11.35 33.51
C THR A 398 0.08 -9.85 33.39
N ALA A 399 0.45 -9.18 34.49
CA ALA A 399 0.89 -7.78 34.51
C ALA A 399 2.12 -7.44 33.64
N PRO A 400 3.00 -8.40 33.28
CA PRO A 400 4.10 -8.11 32.36
C PRO A 400 3.68 -7.87 30.90
N LEU A 401 2.44 -8.19 30.51
CA LEU A 401 1.94 -7.86 29.17
C LEU A 401 1.85 -6.33 29.01
N PRO A 402 2.15 -5.79 27.82
CA PRO A 402 1.88 -4.39 27.51
C PRO A 402 0.41 -4.01 27.73
N ASP A 403 0.18 -2.76 28.16
CA ASP A 403 -1.19 -2.24 28.32
C ASP A 403 -1.94 -2.14 26.97
N SER A 404 -1.20 -1.99 25.86
CA SER A 404 -1.68 -1.94 24.47
C SER A 404 -1.85 -3.33 23.83
N ALA A 405 -1.36 -4.40 24.49
CA ALA A 405 -1.32 -5.73 23.90
C ALA A 405 -2.70 -6.20 23.42
N HIS A 406 -2.82 -6.46 22.12
CA HIS A 406 -4.00 -7.06 21.54
C HIS A 406 -3.81 -8.59 21.45
N ILE A 407 -4.56 -9.32 22.29
CA ILE A 407 -4.37 -10.76 22.45
C ILE A 407 -4.96 -11.53 21.27
N ILE A 408 -4.10 -12.24 20.53
CA ILE A 408 -4.47 -13.12 19.42
C ILE A 408 -4.95 -14.47 19.96
N SER A 409 -4.18 -15.08 20.86
CA SER A 409 -4.50 -16.40 21.41
C SER A 409 -3.99 -16.57 22.83
N ALA A 410 -4.70 -17.39 23.61
CA ALA A 410 -4.26 -17.79 24.94
C ALA A 410 -4.59 -19.25 25.21
N THR A 411 -3.59 -20.02 25.65
CA THR A 411 -3.71 -21.46 25.87
C THR A 411 -3.29 -21.82 27.29
N LEU A 412 -4.23 -22.32 28.08
CA LEU A 412 -3.94 -22.99 29.35
C LEU A 412 -3.37 -24.38 29.06
N ARG A 413 -2.23 -24.72 29.66
CA ARG A 413 -1.67 -26.06 29.65
C ARG A 413 -1.42 -26.58 31.05
N LEU A 414 -1.96 -27.76 31.33
CA LEU A 414 -1.73 -28.54 32.54
C LEU A 414 -0.98 -29.82 32.19
N THR A 415 -0.15 -30.33 33.11
CA THR A 415 0.43 -31.66 32.95
C THR A 415 -0.44 -32.71 33.65
N PRO A 416 -0.95 -33.73 32.93
CA PRO A 416 -1.72 -34.82 33.51
C PRO A 416 -0.95 -35.55 34.60
N GLY A 417 -1.67 -35.88 35.67
CA GLY A 417 -1.20 -36.58 36.85
C GLY A 417 -1.94 -37.89 37.09
N LYS A 418 -2.28 -38.16 38.36
CA LYS A 418 -2.95 -39.41 38.74
C LYS A 418 -4.46 -39.32 38.58
N VAL A 419 -4.98 -40.18 37.72
CA VAL A 419 -6.40 -40.53 37.64
C VAL A 419 -6.77 -41.47 38.81
N ARG A 420 -7.95 -41.27 39.41
CA ARG A 420 -8.57 -42.25 40.32
C ARG A 420 -9.99 -42.52 39.84
N GLY A 421 -10.40 -43.78 39.94
CA GLY A 421 -11.68 -44.21 39.39
C GLY A 421 -11.63 -44.32 37.86
N VAL A 422 -12.80 -44.20 37.23
CA VAL A 422 -12.93 -43.99 35.79
C VAL A 422 -12.52 -42.56 35.49
N THR A 423 -11.94 -42.32 34.31
CA THR A 423 -11.59 -40.96 33.93
C THR A 423 -12.87 -40.13 33.75
N PRO A 424 -13.00 -38.97 34.42
CA PRO A 424 -14.18 -38.12 34.29
C PRO A 424 -14.44 -37.63 32.87
N TYR A 425 -13.42 -37.60 32.01
CA TYR A 425 -13.57 -37.27 30.59
C TYR A 425 -14.49 -38.23 29.81
N LEU A 426 -14.79 -39.40 30.36
CA LEU A 426 -15.75 -40.36 29.77
C LEU A 426 -17.14 -40.29 30.41
N THR A 427 -17.26 -39.74 31.61
CA THR A 427 -18.48 -39.83 32.44
C THR A 427 -19.11 -38.48 32.77
N HIS A 428 -18.35 -37.38 32.75
CA HIS A 428 -18.75 -36.07 33.27
C HIS A 428 -18.91 -34.96 32.20
N GLY A 429 -18.81 -35.28 30.90
CA GLY A 429 -18.95 -34.32 29.81
C GLY A 429 -17.67 -33.48 29.58
N ASN A 430 -17.83 -32.25 29.11
CA ASN A 430 -16.67 -31.39 28.83
C ASN A 430 -16.06 -30.84 30.13
N ALA A 431 -14.72 -30.77 30.19
CA ALA A 431 -14.01 -30.03 31.23
C ALA A 431 -13.96 -28.55 30.82
N ILE A 432 -14.72 -27.71 31.49
CA ILE A 432 -14.91 -26.30 31.16
C ILE A 432 -13.91 -25.44 31.91
N VAL A 433 -13.37 -24.43 31.22
CA VAL A 433 -12.47 -23.42 31.75
C VAL A 433 -13.21 -22.10 31.90
N ASP A 434 -13.28 -21.60 33.13
CA ASP A 434 -13.72 -20.24 33.44
C ASP A 434 -12.51 -19.32 33.58
N VAL A 435 -12.60 -18.07 33.13
CA VAL A 435 -11.56 -17.04 33.27
C VAL A 435 -12.04 -15.91 34.17
N LYS A 436 -11.16 -15.45 35.05
CA LYS A 436 -11.41 -14.33 35.96
C LYS A 436 -10.34 -13.26 35.80
N THR A 437 -10.80 -12.04 35.55
CA THR A 437 -10.00 -10.82 35.66
C THR A 437 -9.77 -10.54 37.14
N GLY A 438 -8.56 -10.73 37.63
CA GLY A 438 -8.24 -10.77 39.06
C GLY A 438 -8.47 -12.15 39.66
N ALA A 439 -8.96 -12.18 40.90
CA ALA A 439 -9.19 -13.42 41.65
C ALA A 439 -10.67 -13.79 41.76
N PHE A 440 -10.97 -15.08 41.74
CA PHE A 440 -12.26 -15.60 42.20
C PHE A 440 -12.42 -15.23 43.67
N GLY A 441 -13.65 -14.85 44.08
CA GLY A 441 -13.90 -14.36 45.44
C GLY A 441 -13.31 -12.98 45.78
N GLY A 442 -12.44 -12.41 44.94
CA GLY A 442 -11.80 -11.11 45.13
C GLY A 442 -10.51 -11.12 45.95
N ASP A 443 -10.04 -12.30 46.37
CA ASP A 443 -8.78 -12.52 47.08
C ASP A 443 -7.98 -13.61 46.34
N PRO A 444 -6.69 -13.41 46.00
CA PRO A 444 -5.89 -14.44 45.36
C PRO A 444 -5.79 -15.75 46.17
N ALA A 445 -5.89 -15.66 47.50
CA ALA A 445 -5.81 -16.82 48.38
C ALA A 445 -7.07 -17.69 48.27
N LEU A 446 -6.87 -18.97 47.92
CA LEU A 446 -7.96 -19.91 47.67
C LEU A 446 -8.92 -20.08 48.87
N ALA A 447 -10.21 -19.84 48.64
CA ALA A 447 -11.28 -19.93 49.61
C ALA A 447 -12.45 -20.81 49.08
N PRO A 448 -13.26 -21.44 49.97
CA PRO A 448 -14.40 -22.24 49.51
C PRO A 448 -15.37 -21.48 48.61
N SER A 449 -15.54 -20.17 48.85
CA SER A 449 -16.40 -19.28 48.04
C SER A 449 -15.97 -19.16 46.58
N ASP A 450 -14.74 -19.52 46.25
CA ASP A 450 -14.24 -19.47 44.87
C ASP A 450 -14.88 -20.54 43.99
N PHE A 451 -15.58 -21.51 44.59
CA PHE A 451 -16.27 -22.56 43.84
C PHE A 451 -17.47 -22.01 43.06
N GLU A 452 -18.23 -21.12 43.71
CA GLU A 452 -19.43 -20.47 43.17
C GLU A 452 -19.19 -19.03 42.67
N ALA A 453 -18.00 -18.47 42.91
CA ALA A 453 -17.66 -17.13 42.45
C ALA A 453 -17.88 -16.96 40.94
N LEU A 454 -18.49 -15.83 40.55
CA LEU A 454 -18.73 -15.52 39.14
C LEU A 454 -17.41 -15.27 38.40
N ALA A 455 -17.27 -15.93 37.25
CA ALA A 455 -16.20 -15.69 36.30
C ALA A 455 -16.39 -14.33 35.61
N SER A 456 -15.31 -13.77 35.06
CA SER A 456 -15.42 -12.66 34.10
C SER A 456 -15.90 -13.20 32.75
N ALA A 457 -15.36 -14.36 32.33
CA ALA A 457 -15.85 -15.14 31.21
C ALA A 457 -16.08 -16.59 31.66
N ALA A 458 -17.34 -17.01 31.68
CA ALA A 458 -17.72 -18.38 32.02
C ALA A 458 -17.68 -19.24 30.76
N ALA A 459 -17.24 -20.49 30.90
CA ALA A 459 -17.09 -21.42 29.77
C ALA A 459 -16.26 -20.88 28.60
N ALA A 460 -15.17 -20.18 28.93
CA ALA A 460 -14.24 -19.55 28.01
C ALA A 460 -13.32 -20.53 27.28
N GLY A 461 -13.40 -21.83 27.56
CA GLY A 461 -12.60 -22.85 26.87
C GLY A 461 -12.96 -24.27 27.33
N ILE A 462 -12.49 -25.26 26.58
CA ILE A 462 -12.64 -26.69 26.90
C ILE A 462 -11.25 -27.28 27.08
N LEU A 463 -10.98 -27.83 28.26
CA LEU A 463 -9.75 -28.55 28.56
C LEU A 463 -9.82 -29.95 27.97
N VAL A 464 -8.93 -30.25 27.01
CA VAL A 464 -8.79 -31.56 26.39
C VAL A 464 -7.53 -32.23 26.92
N ASP A 465 -7.67 -33.43 27.48
CA ASP A 465 -6.57 -34.21 28.07
C ASP A 465 -6.29 -35.45 27.21
N ASP A 466 -5.10 -35.53 26.62
CA ASP A 466 -4.66 -36.66 25.79
C ASP A 466 -3.80 -37.69 26.57
N GLY A 467 -3.63 -37.49 27.88
CA GLY A 467 -2.79 -38.29 28.76
C GLY A 467 -1.31 -37.89 28.78
N VAL A 468 -0.88 -36.96 27.91
CA VAL A 468 0.46 -36.37 27.86
C VAL A 468 0.42 -34.89 28.23
N SER A 469 -0.55 -34.15 27.70
CA SER A 469 -0.83 -32.74 27.96
C SER A 469 -2.33 -32.56 28.11
N ALA A 470 -2.75 -31.61 28.96
CA ALA A 470 -4.13 -31.16 29.02
C ALA A 470 -4.18 -29.67 28.67
N GLU A 471 -4.81 -29.34 27.54
CA GLU A 471 -4.76 -27.99 26.96
C GLU A 471 -6.16 -27.43 26.69
N ALA A 472 -6.31 -26.13 26.91
CA ALA A 472 -7.51 -25.37 26.59
C ALA A 472 -7.12 -24.07 25.90
N ILE A 473 -7.57 -23.91 24.65
CA ILE A 473 -7.52 -22.63 23.95
C ILE A 473 -8.72 -21.81 24.41
N LEU A 474 -8.47 -20.57 24.82
CA LEU A 474 -9.51 -19.65 25.26
C LEU A 474 -10.25 -19.04 24.05
N ASP A 475 -11.56 -18.90 24.17
CA ASP A 475 -12.41 -18.20 23.20
C ASP A 475 -12.30 -16.67 23.35
N THR A 476 -12.96 -15.93 22.45
CA THR A 476 -12.95 -14.46 22.46
C THR A 476 -13.39 -13.85 23.80
N ASN A 477 -14.34 -14.48 24.52
CA ASN A 477 -14.73 -13.98 25.84
C ASN A 477 -13.62 -14.21 26.87
N GLY A 478 -12.96 -15.35 26.79
CA GLY A 478 -11.78 -15.68 27.59
C GLY A 478 -10.62 -14.73 27.37
N LEU A 479 -10.29 -14.42 26.12
CA LEU A 479 -9.21 -13.47 25.78
C LEU A 479 -9.52 -12.08 26.37
N ASN A 480 -10.74 -11.58 26.19
CA ASN A 480 -11.20 -10.30 26.76
C ASN A 480 -11.24 -10.26 28.30
N ALA A 481 -11.19 -11.43 28.96
CA ALA A 481 -11.21 -11.54 30.41
C ALA A 481 -9.82 -11.62 31.03
N LEU A 482 -8.76 -11.79 30.23
CA LEU A 482 -7.37 -11.73 30.71
C LEU A 482 -7.06 -10.36 31.32
N ASN A 483 -6.34 -10.36 32.43
CA ASN A 483 -6.01 -9.13 33.15
C ASN A 483 -4.61 -8.65 32.78
N LEU A 484 -4.50 -7.76 31.80
CA LEU A 484 -3.22 -7.19 31.36
C LEU A 484 -2.48 -6.41 32.46
N GLN A 485 -3.19 -6.02 33.54
CA GLN A 485 -2.63 -5.21 34.62
C GLN A 485 -2.42 -5.99 35.93
N GLY A 486 -2.52 -7.32 35.91
CA GLY A 486 -2.42 -8.09 37.14
C GLY A 486 -2.75 -9.56 37.02
N LEU A 487 -3.36 -10.08 38.09
CA LEU A 487 -3.67 -11.49 38.21
C LEU A 487 -4.78 -11.91 37.24
N THR A 488 -4.58 -13.03 36.56
CA THR A 488 -5.61 -13.78 35.84
C THR A 488 -5.78 -15.15 36.49
N GLN A 489 -6.99 -15.49 36.95
CA GLN A 489 -7.28 -16.83 37.47
C GLN A 489 -8.14 -17.64 36.51
N LEU A 490 -7.82 -18.93 36.37
CA LEU A 490 -8.59 -19.89 35.60
C LEU A 490 -9.12 -20.96 36.53
N ARG A 491 -10.42 -21.28 36.43
CA ARG A 491 -11.07 -22.35 37.19
C ARG A 491 -11.55 -23.42 36.22
N VAL A 492 -11.18 -24.67 36.49
CA VAL A 492 -11.57 -25.80 35.64
C VAL A 492 -12.47 -26.76 36.40
N GLY A 493 -13.55 -27.21 35.75
CA GLY A 493 -14.49 -28.20 36.28
C GLY A 493 -15.34 -28.80 35.18
N PHE A 494 -15.91 -29.97 35.41
CA PHE A 494 -16.78 -30.62 34.41
C PHE A 494 -18.18 -29.99 34.35
N GLU A 495 -18.82 -30.06 33.18
CA GLU A 495 -20.24 -29.68 33.02
C GLU A 495 -21.15 -30.48 33.95
N LEU A 496 -20.94 -31.80 34.02
CA LEU A 496 -21.64 -32.66 34.97
C LEU A 496 -20.84 -32.75 36.26
N ALA A 497 -21.52 -32.48 37.37
CA ALA A 497 -20.91 -32.46 38.70
C ALA A 497 -20.46 -33.84 39.22
N THR A 498 -21.11 -34.92 38.76
CA THR A 498 -20.92 -36.31 39.22
C THR A 498 -21.66 -37.27 38.28
N ASP A 499 -21.23 -38.53 38.20
CA ASP A 499 -21.97 -39.62 37.55
C ASP A 499 -22.89 -40.39 38.52
N ALA A 500 -22.86 -40.01 39.79
CA ALA A 500 -23.65 -40.52 40.90
C ALA A 500 -23.44 -42.02 41.23
N ASP A 501 -22.30 -42.60 40.89
CA ASP A 501 -22.02 -44.02 41.13
C ASP A 501 -21.55 -44.33 42.59
N GLY A 502 -21.28 -43.30 43.39
CA GLY A 502 -20.81 -43.43 44.78
C GLY A 502 -19.33 -43.83 44.89
N VAL A 503 -18.61 -43.78 43.79
CA VAL A 503 -17.16 -43.89 43.66
C VAL A 503 -16.60 -42.49 43.39
N GLN A 504 -15.28 -42.35 43.47
CA GLN A 504 -14.64 -41.09 43.10
C GLN A 504 -13.95 -41.24 41.75
N ASP A 505 -14.37 -40.44 40.79
CA ASP A 505 -13.78 -40.34 39.48
C ASP A 505 -13.10 -38.98 39.38
N GLN A 506 -11.77 -38.97 39.31
CA GLN A 506 -11.01 -37.72 39.29
C GLN A 506 -9.84 -37.80 38.33
N ALA A 507 -9.72 -36.77 37.49
CA ALA A 507 -8.50 -36.45 36.77
C ALA A 507 -7.64 -35.54 37.66
N GLY A 508 -6.37 -35.91 37.84
CA GLY A 508 -5.42 -35.15 38.65
C GLY A 508 -4.39 -34.46 37.78
N TYR A 509 -3.88 -33.32 38.22
CA TYR A 509 -2.82 -32.57 37.55
C TYR A 509 -1.73 -32.16 38.55
N TYR A 510 -0.56 -31.82 38.02
CA TYR A 510 0.51 -31.21 38.78
C TYR A 510 0.24 -29.72 39.03
N SER A 511 0.80 -29.18 40.11
CA SER A 511 0.78 -27.75 40.45
C SER A 511 2.19 -27.19 40.42
N SER A 512 2.33 -25.86 40.47
CA SER A 512 3.62 -25.19 40.54
C SER A 512 4.41 -25.45 41.82
N ASN A 513 3.86 -26.18 42.78
CA ASN A 513 4.61 -26.71 43.93
C ASN A 513 5.47 -27.94 43.56
N ASN A 514 5.37 -28.47 42.34
CA ASN A 514 6.23 -29.56 41.89
C ASN A 514 7.69 -29.10 41.76
N SER A 515 8.65 -29.94 42.13
CA SER A 515 10.07 -29.60 42.02
C SER A 515 10.59 -29.57 40.58
N ASN A 516 9.87 -30.18 39.63
CA ASN A 516 10.19 -30.14 38.20
C ASN A 516 9.37 -29.03 37.52
N PRO A 517 10.01 -27.94 37.04
CA PRO A 517 9.32 -26.85 36.35
C PRO A 517 8.55 -27.29 35.10
N ALA A 518 8.95 -28.39 34.45
CA ALA A 518 8.24 -28.92 33.28
C ALA A 518 6.82 -29.42 33.59
N PHE A 519 6.45 -29.56 34.87
CA PHE A 519 5.11 -29.97 35.31
C PHE A 519 4.27 -28.82 35.84
N HIS A 520 4.77 -27.58 35.76
CA HIS A 520 4.03 -26.41 36.23
C HIS A 520 2.92 -26.08 35.22
N PRO A 521 1.70 -25.77 35.70
CA PRO A 521 0.68 -25.17 34.83
C PRO A 521 1.21 -23.88 34.21
N VAL A 522 0.98 -23.72 32.91
CA VAL A 522 1.35 -22.51 32.17
C VAL A 522 0.17 -21.94 31.39
N LEU A 523 0.19 -20.63 31.21
CA LEU A 523 -0.68 -19.89 30.29
C LEU A 523 0.22 -19.29 29.21
N MET A 524 0.05 -19.73 27.97
CA MET A 524 0.81 -19.24 26.82
C MET A 524 -0.06 -18.22 26.11
N ILE A 525 0.46 -17.02 25.85
CA ILE A 525 -0.28 -15.89 25.26
C ILE A 525 0.48 -15.39 24.03
N GLU A 526 -0.24 -15.22 22.93
CA GLU A 526 0.21 -14.64 21.68
C GLU A 526 -0.51 -13.30 21.47
N TYR A 527 0.23 -12.24 21.10
CA TYR A 527 -0.30 -10.88 20.97
C TYR A 527 0.52 -10.03 20.00
N ILE A 528 -0.06 -8.89 19.62
CA ILE A 528 0.56 -7.77 18.88
C ILE A 528 0.59 -6.51 19.77
N ASP A 529 1.54 -5.61 19.55
CA ASP A 529 1.86 -4.42 20.38
C ASP A 529 2.86 -3.43 19.72
#